data_AF-A0A5C2CY29-F1
#
_entry.id   AF-A0A5C2CY29-F1
#
_cell.length_a   1.000
_cell.length_b   1.000
_cell.length_c   1.000
_cell.angle_alpha   90.00
_cell.angle_beta   90.00
_cell.angle_gamma   90.00
#
_symmetry.space_group_name_H-M   'P 1'
#
loop_
_entity.id
_entity.type
_entity.pdbx_description
1 polymer ?
#
loop_
_entity_poly.entity_id
_entity_poly.type
_entity_poly.pdbx_seq_one_letter_code
_entity_poly.pdbx_strand_id
1 'polypeptide(L)'
;MPHQAVSRECLEELGVHVHDPVPIPMTVSDPTLDVHAFLITRWDGEPVNAAPEEHDDLRWFRPSELADLKMAHPESLSSLLSAVQVAAD
;
A
#
# COMPACT_ATOMS: atom_id res chain seq x y z
N MET A 1 -5.12 -9.11 -13.61
CA MET A 1 -3.66 -8.89 -13.52
C MET A 1 -3.35 -7.98 -12.33
N PRO A 2 -2.17 -8.03 -11.70
CA PRO A 2 -1.85 -7.22 -10.51
C PRO A 2 -2.14 -5.72 -10.67
N HIS A 3 -1.82 -5.13 -11.83
CA HIS A 3 -2.16 -3.73 -12.14
C HIS A 3 -3.66 -3.42 -12.20
N GLN A 4 -4.49 -4.38 -12.60
CA GLN A 4 -5.95 -4.20 -12.59
C GLN A 4 -6.51 -4.45 -11.19
N ALA A 5 -5.88 -5.38 -10.44
CA ALA A 5 -6.27 -5.68 -9.08
C ALA A 5 -6.06 -4.46 -8.19
N VAL A 6 -4.89 -3.81 -8.21
CA VAL A 6 -4.64 -2.63 -7.36
C VAL A 6 -5.66 -1.52 -7.58
N SER A 7 -6.08 -1.25 -8.82
CA SER A 7 -7.13 -0.26 -9.09
C SER A 7 -8.49 -0.66 -8.55
N ARG A 8 -8.83 -1.95 -8.60
CA ARG A 8 -10.08 -2.49 -8.05
C ARG A 8 -10.06 -2.50 -6.52
N GLU A 9 -9.01 -3.03 -5.90
CA GLU A 9 -8.90 -3.09 -4.43
C GLU A 9 -8.90 -1.70 -3.81
N CYS A 10 -8.17 -0.72 -4.38
CA CYS A 10 -8.22 0.65 -3.85
C CYS A 10 -9.61 1.30 -3.97
N LEU A 11 -10.43 0.89 -4.93
CA LEU A 11 -11.82 1.34 -5.00
C LEU A 11 -12.69 0.64 -3.96
N GLU A 12 -12.53 -0.68 -3.80
CA GLU A 12 -13.34 -1.51 -2.90
C GLU A 12 -13.03 -1.24 -1.43
N GLU A 13 -11.75 -1.12 -1.06
CA GLU A 13 -11.30 -1.00 0.33
C GLU A 13 -11.06 0.45 0.79
N LEU A 14 -10.65 1.33 -0.14
CA LEU A 14 -10.31 2.73 0.18
C LEU A 14 -11.27 3.76 -0.42
N GLY A 15 -12.16 3.36 -1.35
CA GLY A 15 -13.13 4.26 -1.98
C GLY A 15 -12.55 5.24 -2.99
N VAL A 16 -11.33 5.02 -3.49
CA VAL A 16 -10.63 5.97 -4.38
C VAL A 16 -10.31 5.39 -5.76
N HIS A 17 -10.27 6.26 -6.76
CA HIS A 17 -9.80 5.91 -8.10
C HIS A 17 -8.34 6.29 -8.23
N VAL A 18 -7.46 5.29 -8.26
CA VAL A 18 -6.01 5.49 -8.30
C VAL A 18 -5.48 5.65 -9.71
N HIS A 19 -4.46 6.48 -9.86
CA HIS A 19 -3.84 6.78 -11.15
C HIS A 19 -2.36 6.41 -11.16
N ASP A 20 -1.89 5.98 -12.33
CA ASP A 20 -0.47 5.73 -12.62
C ASP A 20 0.25 4.85 -11.57
N PRO A 21 -0.31 3.69 -11.15
CA PRO A 21 0.32 2.84 -10.13
C PRO A 21 1.68 2.33 -10.64
N VAL A 22 2.74 2.61 -9.88
CA VAL A 22 4.11 2.20 -10.22
C VAL A 22 4.47 0.97 -9.41
N PRO A 23 4.82 -0.17 -10.03
CA PRO A 23 5.20 -1.36 -9.28
C PRO A 23 6.49 -1.10 -8.50
N ILE A 24 6.52 -1.54 -7.25
CA ILE A 24 7.71 -1.49 -6.40
C ILE A 24 8.16 -2.91 -6.06
N PRO A 25 9.48 -3.15 -5.91
CA PRO A 25 9.97 -4.40 -5.38
C PRO A 25 9.44 -4.63 -3.96
N MET A 26 9.03 -5.86 -3.66
CA MET A 26 8.62 -6.26 -2.31
C MET A 26 9.46 -7.46 -1.88
N THR A 27 10.03 -7.37 -0.67
CA THR A 27 10.93 -8.38 -0.09
C THR A 27 10.22 -9.47 0.72
N VAL A 28 8.88 -9.43 0.76
CA VAL A 28 8.08 -10.44 1.46
C VAL A 28 8.23 -11.78 0.76
N SER A 29 8.67 -12.78 1.52
CA SER A 29 8.87 -14.15 1.03
C SER A 29 7.99 -15.08 1.84
N ASP A 30 6.73 -15.19 1.44
CA ASP A 30 5.79 -16.17 1.98
C ASP A 30 5.51 -17.25 0.92
N PRO A 31 5.74 -18.55 1.20
CA PRO A 31 5.52 -19.61 0.20
C PRO A 31 4.06 -19.78 -0.22
N THR A 32 3.12 -19.17 0.50
CA THR A 32 1.68 -19.24 0.23
C THR A 32 1.13 -17.99 -0.45
N LEU A 33 1.92 -16.92 -0.57
CA LEU A 33 1.50 -15.65 -1.15
C LEU A 33 2.40 -15.22 -2.30
N ASP A 34 1.79 -14.66 -3.33
CA ASP A 34 2.48 -13.92 -4.38
C ASP A 34 2.16 -12.43 -4.19
N VAL A 35 3.10 -11.68 -3.63
CA VAL A 35 2.90 -10.30 -3.18
C VAL A 35 3.33 -9.32 -4.26
N HIS A 36 2.39 -8.47 -4.68
CA HIS A 36 2.62 -7.36 -5.62
C HIS A 36 2.33 -6.05 -4.91
N ALA A 37 3.24 -5.08 -5.04
CA ALA A 37 3.10 -3.78 -4.40
C ALA A 37 3.25 -2.65 -5.42
N PHE A 38 2.54 -1.54 -5.17
CA PHE A 38 2.50 -0.39 -6.06
C PHE A 38 2.61 0.91 -5.24
N LEU A 39 3.39 1.85 -5.75
CA LEU A 39 3.41 3.23 -5.29
C LEU A 39 2.36 4.03 -6.07
N ILE A 40 1.52 4.75 -5.33
CA ILE A 40 0.44 5.59 -5.88
C ILE A 40 0.54 6.96 -5.21
N THR A 41 0.69 8.00 -6.01
CA THR A 41 0.79 9.40 -5.53
C THR A 41 -0.32 10.29 -6.07
N ARG A 42 -1.22 9.74 -6.89
CA ARG A 42 -2.34 10.45 -7.50
C ARG A 42 -3.60 9.58 -7.48
N TRP A 43 -4.70 10.15 -7.00
CA TRP A 43 -6.01 9.51 -6.96
C TRP A 43 -7.12 10.56 -6.93
N ASP A 44 -8.34 10.13 -7.26
CA ASP A 44 -9.57 10.92 -7.07
C ASP A 44 -10.41 10.33 -5.94
N GLY A 45 -11.00 11.22 -5.13
CA GLY A 45 -11.76 10.88 -3.92
C GLY A 45 -10.94 11.06 -2.64
N GLU A 46 -11.59 10.81 -1.50
CA GLU A 46 -10.95 10.83 -0.18
C GLU A 46 -10.88 9.40 0.37
N PRO A 47 -9.69 8.88 0.74
CA PRO A 47 -9.56 7.56 1.32
C PRO A 47 -10.37 7.40 2.60
N VAL A 48 -11.17 6.33 2.66
CA VAL A 48 -11.93 5.92 3.84
C VAL A 48 -11.75 4.42 4.06
N ASN A 49 -11.99 3.94 5.28
CA ASN A 49 -12.10 2.49 5.50
C ASN A 49 -13.43 1.99 4.91
N ALA A 50 -13.43 1.59 3.64
CA ALA A 50 -14.62 1.13 2.92
C ALA A 50 -14.90 -0.37 3.09
N ALA A 51 -13.93 -1.13 3.62
CA ALA A 51 -14.03 -2.56 3.93
C ALA A 51 -13.79 -2.83 5.44
N PRO A 52 -14.68 -2.35 6.33
CA PRO A 52 -14.53 -2.48 7.78
C PRO A 52 -14.56 -3.93 8.32
N GLU A 53 -15.01 -4.88 7.50
CA GLU A 53 -14.95 -6.31 7.78
C GLU A 53 -13.54 -6.90 7.62
N GLU A 54 -12.66 -6.21 6.88
CA GLU A 54 -11.26 -6.60 6.67
C GLU A 54 -10.30 -5.75 7.50
N HIS A 55 -10.61 -4.47 7.68
CA HIS A 55 -9.76 -3.49 8.38
C HIS A 55 -10.51 -2.82 9.53
N ASP A 56 -9.87 -2.71 10.70
CA ASP A 56 -10.48 -2.11 11.89
C ASP A 56 -10.32 -0.57 11.95
N ASP A 57 -9.24 -0.01 11.40
CA ASP A 57 -8.99 1.44 11.32
C ASP A 57 -8.17 1.81 10.07
N LEU A 58 -8.21 3.08 9.66
CA LEU A 58 -7.40 3.64 8.58
C LEU A 58 -6.72 4.93 9.06
N ARG A 59 -5.41 5.05 8.83
CA ARG A 59 -4.64 6.22 9.24
C ARG A 59 -3.48 6.53 8.30
N TRP A 60 -3.19 7.81 8.14
CA TRP A 60 -1.98 8.32 7.50
C TRP A 60 -0.80 8.31 8.47
N PHE A 61 0.35 7.83 7.99
CA PHE A 61 1.61 7.84 8.73
C PHE A 61 2.67 8.59 7.94
N ARG A 62 3.55 9.28 8.67
CA ARG A 62 4.78 9.82 8.12
C ARG A 62 5.79 8.69 7.89
N PRO A 63 6.74 8.87 6.95
CA PRO A 63 7.78 7.87 6.69
C PRO A 63 8.57 7.50 7.96
N SER A 64 8.84 8.49 8.82
CA SER A 64 9.56 8.29 10.09
C SER A 64 8.78 7.45 11.11
N GLU A 65 7.45 7.39 11.01
CA GLU A 65 6.60 6.63 11.93
C GLU A 65 6.53 5.15 11.53
N LEU A 66 6.80 4.81 10.27
CA LEU A 66 6.74 3.43 9.77
C LEU A 66 7.68 2.48 10.54
N ALA A 67 8.84 2.97 10.98
CA ALA A 67 9.83 2.17 11.70
C ALA A 67 9.35 1.72 13.09
N ASP A 68 8.38 2.43 13.67
CA ASP A 68 7.83 2.14 14.99
C ASP A 68 6.54 1.30 14.92
N LEU A 69 6.01 1.05 13.72
CA LEU A 69 4.80 0.26 13.53
C LEU A 69 5.08 -1.23 13.65
N LYS A 70 4.14 -1.95 14.28
CA LYS A 70 4.11 -3.41 14.24
C LYS A 70 3.53 -3.87 12.91
N MET A 71 4.41 -4.18 11.96
CA MET A 71 4.04 -4.67 10.63
C MET A 71 3.66 -6.16 10.66
N ALA A 72 2.68 -6.56 9.84
CA ALA A 72 2.33 -7.97 9.66
C ALA A 72 3.49 -8.78 9.06
N HIS A 73 4.21 -8.18 8.10
CA HIS A 73 5.44 -8.70 7.49
C HIS A 73 6.59 -7.71 7.74
N PRO A 74 7.36 -7.85 8.84
CA PRO A 74 8.43 -6.91 9.20
C PRO A 74 9.49 -6.70 8.10
N GLU A 75 9.72 -7.72 7.28
CA GLU A 75 10.64 -7.70 6.14
C GLU A 75 10.22 -6.75 5.01
N SER A 76 8.96 -6.29 4.99
CA SER A 76 8.46 -5.32 4.00
C SER A 76 8.91 -3.88 4.27
N LEU A 77 9.35 -3.56 5.50
CA LEU A 77 9.61 -2.18 5.94
C LEU A 77 10.67 -1.48 5.07
N SER A 78 11.76 -2.17 4.72
CA SER A 78 12.83 -1.60 3.88
C SER A 78 12.34 -1.25 2.48
N SER A 79 11.48 -2.10 1.89
CA SER A 79 10.87 -1.88 0.58
C SER A 79 9.93 -0.67 0.61
N LEU A 80 9.09 -0.55 1.64
CA LEU A 80 8.18 0.58 1.81
C LEU A 80 8.94 1.91 2.01
N LEU A 81 9.94 1.94 2.89
CA LEU A 81 10.76 3.14 3.11
C LEU A 81 11.48 3.58 1.83
N SER A 82 12.00 2.62 1.06
CA SER A 82 12.67 2.91 -0.21
C SER A 82 11.70 3.52 -1.23
N ALA A 83 10.49 2.97 -1.36
CA ALA A 83 9.47 3.49 -2.26
C ALA A 83 9.03 4.91 -1.89
N VAL A 84 8.84 5.17 -0.59
CA VAL A 84 8.43 6.48 -0.08
C VAL A 84 9.52 7.54 -0.29
N GLN A 85 10.80 7.17 -0.14
CA GLN A 85 11.91 8.08 -0.43
C GLN A 85 11.94 8.48 -1.91
N VAL A 86 11.77 7.52 -2.83
CA VAL A 86 11.73 7.79 -4.28
C VAL A 86 10.57 8.70 -4.66
N ALA A 87 9.43 8.61 -3.97
CA ALA A 87 8.27 9.46 -4.21
C ALA A 87 8.45 10.91 -3.74
N ALA A 88 9.38 11.15 -2.80
CA ALA A 88 9.62 12.45 -2.19
C ALA A 88 10.71 13.26 -2.91
N ASP A 89 11.46 12.63 -3.82
CA ASP A 89 12.51 13.24 -4.67
C ASP A 89 11.90 13.82 -5.97
#